data_AF-A0A258HYE6-F1
#
_entry.id   AF-A0A258HYE6-F1
#
_cell.length_a   1.000
_cell.length_b   1.000
_cell.length_c   1.000
_cell.angle_alpha   90.00
_cell.angle_beta   90.00
_cell.angle_gamma   90.00
#
_symmetry.space_group_name_H-M   'P 1'
#
loop_
_entity.id
_entity.type
_entity.pdbx_description
1 polymer ?
#
loop_
_entity_poly.entity_id
_entity_poly.type
_entity_poly.pdbx_seq_one_letter_code
_entity_poly.pdbx_strand_id
1 'polypeptide(L)'
;MSPAYRLSATASQIADFMRADAAGDVWQGGEVVPGGYAPVIVKDREKGRYIVPRQWGVPPPPRGEHLVPFLRNLESPFWIGPLHHTQFRCLVPMTHFRKGNDWFTDAAQPIIACAGIWRDSEIPSFAILTSRLSRALPVILQPDAFDTWLGADIKTARHLVDGSGDAG
;
A
#
# COMPACT_ATOMS: atom_id res chain seq x y z
N MET A 1 12.70 15.36 7.55
CA MET A 1 11.81 14.52 8.39
C MET A 1 11.55 13.23 7.63
N SER A 2 11.78 12.08 8.25
CA SER A 2 11.56 10.77 7.61
C SER A 2 10.05 10.53 7.41
N PRO A 3 9.64 9.86 6.33
CA PRO A 3 8.23 9.53 6.13
C PRO A 3 7.79 8.51 7.18
N ALA A 4 6.53 8.60 7.59
CA ALA A 4 5.90 7.68 8.53
C ALA A 4 4.40 7.61 8.24
N TYR A 5 3.78 6.47 8.53
CA TYR A 5 2.33 6.33 8.66
C TYR A 5 1.99 5.58 9.95
N ARG A 6 0.74 5.65 10.41
CA ARG A 6 0.27 4.87 11.56
C ARG A 6 -0.77 3.87 11.11
N LEU A 7 -0.72 2.71 11.72
CA LEU A 7 -1.71 1.66 11.58
C LEU A 7 -2.03 1.14 12.97
N SER A 8 -3.01 1.75 13.62
CA SER A 8 -3.40 1.43 15.00
C SER A 8 -4.37 0.24 15.10
N ALA A 9 -4.91 -0.22 13.98
CA ALA A 9 -5.82 -1.36 13.92
C ALA A 9 -5.05 -2.68 14.05
N THR A 10 -5.68 -3.68 14.67
CA THR A 10 -5.14 -5.05 14.78
C THR A 10 -5.27 -5.81 13.46
N ALA A 11 -4.53 -6.92 13.31
CA ALA A 11 -4.63 -7.80 12.15
C ALA A 11 -6.09 -8.24 11.86
N SER A 12 -6.89 -8.54 12.89
CA SER A 12 -8.30 -8.90 12.72
C SER A 12 -9.14 -7.76 12.15
N GLN A 13 -8.98 -6.55 12.69
CA GLN A 13 -9.73 -5.38 12.21
C GLN A 13 -9.36 -5.01 10.77
N ILE A 14 -8.09 -5.18 10.41
CA ILE A 14 -7.57 -5.00 9.06
C ILE A 14 -8.20 -6.03 8.12
N ALA A 15 -8.18 -7.30 8.51
CA ALA A 15 -8.74 -8.42 7.76
C ALA A 15 -10.23 -8.21 7.46
N ASP A 16 -11.00 -7.81 8.49
CA ASP A 16 -12.42 -7.50 8.36
C ASP A 16 -12.68 -6.37 7.36
N PHE A 17 -11.98 -5.23 7.51
CA PHE A 17 -12.15 -4.08 6.62
C PHE A 17 -11.78 -4.40 5.17
N MET A 18 -10.70 -5.14 4.95
CA MET A 18 -10.18 -5.44 3.61
C MET A 18 -10.78 -6.69 2.96
N ARG A 19 -11.66 -7.40 3.68
CA ARG A 19 -12.25 -8.68 3.26
C ARG A 19 -11.16 -9.71 2.95
N ALA A 20 -10.24 -9.87 3.88
CA ALA A 20 -9.07 -10.72 3.77
C ALA A 20 -9.00 -11.73 4.93
N ASP A 21 -8.30 -12.83 4.74
CA ASP A 21 -7.89 -13.71 5.82
C ASP A 21 -6.73 -13.06 6.60
N ALA A 22 -6.82 -13.04 7.94
CA ALA A 22 -5.73 -12.55 8.79
C ALA A 22 -4.47 -13.43 8.70
N ALA A 23 -4.59 -14.67 8.23
CA ALA A 23 -3.49 -15.61 7.98
C ALA A 23 -2.52 -15.78 9.15
N GLY A 24 -3.02 -15.65 10.38
CA GLY A 24 -2.22 -15.75 11.60
C GLY A 24 -1.30 -14.54 11.88
N ASP A 25 -1.46 -13.43 11.17
CA ASP A 25 -0.70 -12.21 11.43
C ASP A 25 -0.97 -11.68 12.85
N VAL A 26 0.11 -11.27 13.53
CA VAL A 26 0.09 -10.89 14.94
C VAL A 26 0.11 -9.38 15.17
N TRP A 27 -0.04 -8.56 14.12
CA TRP A 27 0.01 -7.11 14.22
C TRP A 27 -1.00 -6.55 15.23
N GLN A 28 -0.49 -5.77 16.20
CA GLN A 28 -1.28 -5.16 17.28
C GLN A 28 -1.45 -3.64 17.12
N GLY A 29 -0.89 -3.07 16.06
CA GLY A 29 -0.90 -1.63 15.83
C GLY A 29 0.45 -0.96 16.09
N GLY A 30 0.71 0.16 15.43
CA GLY A 30 1.93 0.93 15.62
C GLY A 30 2.16 2.03 14.58
N GLU A 31 3.27 2.75 14.77
CA GLU A 31 3.83 3.62 13.75
C GLU A 31 4.75 2.79 12.83
N VAL A 32 4.65 3.04 11.53
CA VAL A 32 5.45 2.37 10.50
C VAL A 32 6.36 3.41 9.86
N VAL A 33 7.65 3.09 9.82
CA VAL A 33 8.71 3.90 9.20
C VAL A 33 9.41 3.06 8.12
N PRO A 34 10.10 3.67 7.13
CA PRO A 34 10.88 2.90 6.15
C PRO A 34 11.86 1.95 6.84
N GLY A 35 11.89 0.70 6.40
CA GLY A 35 12.65 -0.39 7.02
C GLY A 35 11.87 -1.15 8.10
N GLY A 36 10.74 -0.63 8.58
CA GLY A 36 9.83 -1.33 9.49
C GLY A 36 8.90 -2.31 8.77
N TYR A 37 8.46 -3.35 9.46
CA TYR A 37 7.46 -4.30 8.95
C TYR A 37 6.05 -3.78 9.21
N ALA A 38 5.12 -4.10 8.30
CA ALA A 38 3.69 -3.85 8.44
C ALA A 38 2.89 -4.89 7.65
N PRO A 39 1.63 -5.15 8.03
CA PRO A 39 0.74 -6.00 7.26
C PRO A 39 0.35 -5.31 5.95
N VAL A 40 0.37 -6.07 4.86
CA VAL A 40 -0.27 -5.68 3.59
C VAL A 40 -1.17 -6.81 3.12
N ILE A 41 -2.21 -6.47 2.37
CA ILE A 41 -3.16 -7.45 1.85
C ILE A 41 -2.79 -7.75 0.41
N VAL A 42 -2.51 -9.02 0.13
CA VAL A 42 -2.25 -9.53 -1.21
C VAL A 42 -3.41 -10.41 -1.67
N LYS A 43 -3.49 -10.70 -2.96
CA LYS A 43 -4.51 -11.59 -3.53
C LYS A 43 -3.83 -12.76 -4.22
N ASP A 44 -4.24 -13.97 -3.84
CA ASP A 44 -3.92 -15.21 -4.53
C ASP A 44 -5.19 -15.79 -5.18
N ARG A 45 -5.01 -16.56 -6.24
CA ARG A 45 -6.14 -17.15 -6.99
C ARG A 45 -6.88 -18.21 -6.18
N GLU A 46 -6.19 -18.97 -5.34
CA GLU A 46 -6.75 -20.09 -4.57
C GLU A 46 -7.18 -19.62 -3.18
N LYS A 47 -6.36 -18.79 -2.53
CA LYS A 47 -6.59 -18.34 -1.14
C LYS A 47 -7.45 -17.09 -1.03
N GLY A 48 -7.72 -16.40 -2.13
CA GLY A 48 -8.35 -15.08 -2.09
C GLY A 48 -7.42 -14.01 -1.49
N ARG A 49 -7.97 -13.06 -0.74
CA ARG A 49 -7.17 -11.99 -0.11
C ARG A 49 -6.67 -12.44 1.25
N TYR A 50 -5.42 -12.16 1.57
CA TYR A 50 -4.85 -12.50 2.88
C TYR A 50 -3.75 -11.52 3.28
N ILE A 51 -3.53 -11.40 4.59
CA ILE A 51 -2.49 -10.56 5.17
C ILE A 51 -1.13 -11.24 5.04
N VAL A 52 -0.12 -10.46 4.65
CA VAL A 52 1.29 -10.84 4.75
C VAL A 52 2.11 -9.70 5.35
N PRO A 53 3.03 -9.98 6.29
CA PRO A 53 3.94 -8.98 6.81
C PRO A 53 5.04 -8.68 5.80
N ARG A 54 5.28 -7.39 5.51
CA ARG A 54 6.34 -6.95 4.59
C ARG A 54 7.04 -5.70 5.10
N GLN A 55 8.31 -5.54 4.74
CA GLN A 55 9.07 -4.34 5.05
C GLN A 55 8.62 -3.17 4.18
N TRP A 56 8.34 -2.02 4.80
CA TRP A 56 8.03 -0.81 4.06
C TRP A 56 9.30 -0.18 3.49
N GLY A 57 9.38 -0.09 2.16
CA GLY A 57 10.56 0.35 1.45
C GLY A 57 11.18 -0.79 0.65
N VAL A 58 11.07 -0.71 -0.67
CA VAL A 58 11.68 -1.69 -1.57
C VAL A 58 13.18 -1.40 -1.68
N PRO A 59 14.06 -2.43 -1.67
CA PRO A 59 15.48 -2.25 -1.93
C PRO A 59 15.73 -1.46 -3.22
N PRO A 60 16.68 -0.52 -3.23
CA PRO A 60 16.94 0.29 -4.41
C PRO A 60 17.40 -0.57 -5.60
N PRO A 61 17.23 -0.08 -6.84
CA PRO A 61 17.95 -0.64 -7.98
C PRO A 61 19.48 -0.59 -7.72
N PRO A 62 20.31 -1.33 -8.48
CA PRO A 62 21.75 -1.49 -8.20
C PRO A 62 22.59 -0.20 -8.05
N ARG A 63 22.08 0.96 -8.48
CA ARG A 63 22.74 2.28 -8.35
C ARG A 63 22.07 3.21 -7.33
N GLY A 64 21.06 2.75 -6.60
CA GLY A 64 20.37 3.55 -5.58
C GLY A 64 20.90 3.24 -4.18
N GLU A 65 20.84 4.25 -3.31
CA GLU A 65 21.44 4.19 -1.97
C GLU A 65 20.38 4.03 -0.85
N HIS A 66 19.11 4.24 -1.16
CA HIS A 66 18.04 4.29 -0.16
C HIS A 66 16.86 3.41 -0.53
N LEU A 67 16.19 2.88 0.50
CA LEU A 67 14.90 2.20 0.34
C LEU A 67 13.91 3.09 -0.39
N VAL A 68 13.04 2.47 -1.18
CA VAL A 68 12.02 3.14 -1.99
C VAL A 68 10.64 2.89 -1.36
N PRO A 69 10.20 3.73 -0.39
CA PRO A 69 8.90 3.55 0.30
C PRO A 69 7.70 3.99 -0.54
N PHE A 70 7.94 4.81 -1.57
CA PHE A 70 6.88 5.37 -2.40
C PHE A 70 7.13 5.16 -3.89
N LEU A 71 6.06 4.80 -4.59
CA LEU A 71 5.99 4.73 -6.05
C LEU A 71 5.25 5.98 -6.56
N ARG A 72 5.97 6.86 -7.26
CA ARG A 72 5.42 8.11 -7.85
C ARG A 72 5.28 8.04 -9.37
N ASN A 73 6.24 7.41 -10.02
CA ASN A 73 6.26 7.31 -11.47
C ASN A 73 5.86 5.89 -11.91
N LEU A 74 4.59 5.74 -12.31
CA LEU A 74 4.06 4.49 -12.87
C LEU A 74 4.73 4.06 -14.18
N GLU A 75 5.42 4.97 -14.88
CA GLU A 75 6.15 4.69 -16.12
C GLU A 75 7.62 4.34 -15.86
N SER A 76 8.06 4.29 -14.61
CA SER A 76 9.42 3.89 -14.27
C SER A 76 9.69 2.45 -14.74
N PRO A 77 10.78 2.19 -15.48
CA PRO A 77 11.16 0.83 -15.88
C PRO A 77 11.35 -0.11 -14.68
N PHE A 78 11.73 0.44 -13.52
CA PHE A 78 11.86 -0.31 -12.27
C PHE A 78 10.51 -0.86 -11.75
N TRP A 79 9.41 -0.18 -12.06
CA TRP A 79 8.06 -0.48 -11.54
C TRP A 79 7.10 -1.04 -12.58
N ILE A 80 7.37 -0.85 -13.87
CA ILE A 80 6.42 -1.20 -14.95
C ILE A 80 6.07 -2.69 -14.93
N GLY A 81 7.04 -3.58 -14.74
CA GLY A 81 6.81 -5.02 -14.60
C GLY A 81 5.89 -5.34 -13.41
N PRO A 82 6.25 -4.95 -12.17
CA PRO A 82 5.38 -5.13 -11.01
C PRO A 82 3.98 -4.53 -11.14
N LEU A 83 3.83 -3.36 -11.76
CA LEU A 83 2.53 -2.73 -11.98
C LEU A 83 1.64 -3.52 -12.94
N HIS A 84 2.22 -4.09 -14.01
CA HIS A 84 1.48 -4.85 -15.01
C HIS A 84 1.02 -6.22 -14.51
N HIS A 85 1.76 -6.86 -13.59
CA HIS A 85 1.36 -8.15 -13.04
C HIS A 85 0.61 -7.98 -11.71
N THR A 86 -0.69 -8.28 -11.75
CA THR A 86 -1.62 -8.12 -10.62
C THR A 86 -1.16 -8.80 -9.34
N GLN A 87 -0.44 -9.93 -9.45
CA GLN A 87 0.11 -10.66 -8.30
C GLN A 87 1.04 -9.80 -7.43
N PHE A 88 1.69 -8.77 -7.96
CA PHE A 88 2.58 -7.88 -7.19
C PHE A 88 1.87 -6.67 -6.59
N ARG A 89 0.53 -6.57 -6.72
CA ARG A 89 -0.25 -5.49 -6.13
C ARG A 89 -0.72 -5.89 -4.73
N CYS A 90 -0.76 -4.91 -3.85
CA CYS A 90 -1.32 -5.06 -2.51
C CYS A 90 -2.19 -3.86 -2.12
N LEU A 91 -3.00 -4.06 -1.09
CA LEU A 91 -3.61 -2.98 -0.33
C LEU A 91 -2.75 -2.73 0.93
N VAL A 92 -2.51 -1.46 1.24
CA VAL A 92 -1.74 -1.03 2.42
C VAL A 92 -2.71 -0.39 3.41
N PRO A 93 -3.02 -1.03 4.55
CA PRO A 93 -3.86 -0.44 5.58
C PRO A 93 -3.15 0.71 6.28
N MET A 94 -3.88 1.79 6.56
CA MET A 94 -3.43 2.88 7.41
C MET A 94 -4.59 3.38 8.28
N THR A 95 -4.27 3.93 9.46
CA THR A 95 -5.22 4.73 10.26
C THR A 95 -4.88 6.21 10.20
N HIS A 96 -3.60 6.55 10.02
CA HIS A 96 -3.15 7.92 9.82
C HIS A 96 -2.01 8.00 8.82
N PHE A 97 -1.98 9.08 8.03
CA PHE A 97 -0.87 9.39 7.14
C PHE A 97 -0.47 10.86 7.28
N ARG A 98 0.74 11.19 6.83
CA ARG A 98 1.24 12.58 6.85
C ARG A 98 0.90 13.32 5.56
N LYS A 99 0.44 14.56 5.68
CA LYS A 99 0.41 15.54 4.58
C LYS A 99 1.14 16.79 5.08
N GLY A 100 2.36 16.99 4.60
CA GLY A 100 3.27 17.97 5.18
C GLY A 100 3.72 17.54 6.59
N ASN A 101 3.54 18.43 7.57
CA ASN A 101 3.90 18.17 8.97
C ASN A 101 2.75 17.57 9.79
N ASP A 102 1.53 17.61 9.25
CA ASP A 102 0.31 17.24 9.98
C ASP A 102 -0.07 15.77 9.73
N TRP A 103 -0.73 15.19 10.74
CA TRP A 103 -1.32 13.86 10.68
C TRP A 103 -2.79 13.96 10.26
N PHE A 104 -3.16 13.16 9.27
CA PHE A 104 -4.53 13.07 8.76
C PHE A 104 -5.11 11.70 9.08
N THR A 105 -6.39 11.69 9.41
CA THR A 105 -7.21 10.51 9.68
C THR A 105 -8.63 10.79 9.21
N ASP A 106 -9.38 9.75 8.87
CA ASP A 106 -10.81 9.85 8.60
C ASP A 106 -11.55 9.32 9.84
N ALA A 107 -12.27 10.21 10.53
CA ALA A 107 -13.02 9.84 11.72
C ALA A 107 -14.20 8.90 11.43
N ALA A 108 -14.73 8.92 10.20
CA ALA A 108 -15.81 8.03 9.75
C ALA A 108 -15.27 6.70 9.22
N GLN A 109 -14.06 6.69 8.66
CA GLN A 109 -13.36 5.48 8.19
C GLN A 109 -12.02 5.31 8.90
N PRO A 110 -12.00 4.69 10.10
CA PRO A 110 -10.81 4.63 10.94
C PRO A 110 -9.66 3.82 10.32
N ILE A 111 -9.95 2.99 9.31
CA ILE A 111 -8.97 2.30 8.48
C ILE A 111 -9.20 2.73 7.03
N ILE A 112 -8.14 3.16 6.35
CA ILE A 112 -8.12 3.41 4.92
C ILE A 112 -7.26 2.35 4.22
N ALA A 113 -7.57 2.08 2.95
CA ALA A 113 -6.77 1.21 2.10
C ALA A 113 -6.03 2.05 1.05
N CYS A 114 -4.71 1.91 0.99
CA CYS A 114 -3.89 2.58 -0.01
C CYS A 114 -3.43 1.58 -1.08
N ALA A 115 -3.31 2.02 -2.33
CA ALA A 115 -2.72 1.21 -3.39
C ALA A 115 -1.23 1.00 -3.14
N GLY A 116 -0.77 -0.25 -3.18
CA GLY A 116 0.63 -0.62 -3.00
C GLY A 116 1.12 -1.65 -4.01
N ILE A 117 2.44 -1.76 -4.11
CA ILE A 117 3.15 -2.80 -4.85
C ILE A 117 4.11 -3.49 -3.91
N TRP A 118 4.16 -4.81 -3.94
CA TRP A 118 5.10 -5.60 -3.16
C TRP A 118 6.11 -6.32 -4.05
N ARG A 119 7.25 -6.70 -3.47
CA ARG A 119 8.29 -7.51 -4.11
C ARG A 119 8.86 -8.53 -3.13
N ASP A 120 9.10 -9.73 -3.64
CA ASP A 120 9.95 -10.73 -2.97
C ASP A 120 11.39 -10.56 -3.48
N SER A 121 12.07 -9.58 -2.89
CA SER A 121 13.53 -9.49 -2.89
C SER A 121 14.09 -10.28 -1.71
N GLU A 122 15.40 -10.20 -1.47
CA GLU A 122 16.05 -10.75 -0.26
C GLU A 122 15.27 -10.43 1.02
N ILE A 123 14.77 -9.18 1.12
CA ILE A 123 13.76 -8.79 2.11
C ILE A 123 12.41 -8.62 1.40
N PRO A 124 11.36 -9.38 1.78
CA PRO A 124 9.99 -9.16 1.31
C PRO A 124 9.54 -7.74 1.67
N SER A 125 9.27 -6.93 0.66
CA SER A 125 9.09 -5.49 0.82
C SER A 125 7.92 -4.94 0.02
N PHE A 126 7.49 -3.72 0.32
CA PHE A 126 6.45 -3.02 -0.43
C PHE A 126 6.69 -1.51 -0.52
N ALA A 127 6.04 -0.89 -1.50
CA ALA A 127 5.99 0.55 -1.70
C ALA A 127 4.53 1.01 -1.86
N ILE A 128 4.24 2.21 -1.36
CA ILE A 128 2.93 2.85 -1.45
C ILE A 128 2.87 3.71 -2.70
N LEU A 129 1.79 3.60 -3.48
CA LEU A 129 1.56 4.53 -4.58
C LEU A 129 1.16 5.89 -4.02
N THR A 130 1.73 6.94 -4.60
CA THR A 130 1.39 8.32 -4.28
C THR A 130 0.93 9.05 -5.51
N SER A 131 -0.06 9.94 -5.34
CA SER A 131 -0.62 10.71 -6.45
C SER A 131 0.44 11.61 -7.10
N ARG A 132 0.36 11.78 -8.42
CA ARG A 132 1.20 12.73 -9.16
C ARG A 132 0.89 14.18 -8.82
N LEU A 133 -0.36 14.47 -8.42
CA LEU A 133 -0.83 15.82 -8.08
C LEU A 133 -0.27 16.33 -6.75
N SER A 134 0.07 15.41 -5.84
CA SER A 134 0.75 15.74 -4.59
C SER A 134 1.66 14.60 -4.16
N ARG A 135 2.97 14.86 -4.12
CA ARG A 135 4.03 13.87 -3.80
C ARG A 135 3.93 13.21 -2.42
N ALA A 136 3.02 13.66 -1.57
CA ALA A 136 2.86 13.23 -0.19
C ALA A 136 1.58 12.40 0.07
N LEU A 137 0.60 12.40 -0.85
CA LEU A 137 -0.67 11.73 -0.59
C LEU A 137 -0.67 10.32 -1.15
N PRO A 138 -0.96 9.30 -0.32
CA PRO A 138 -1.16 7.95 -0.82
C PRO A 138 -2.40 7.91 -1.72
N VAL A 139 -2.38 6.99 -2.69
CA VAL A 139 -3.58 6.70 -3.51
C VAL A 139 -4.53 5.88 -2.64
N ILE A 140 -5.57 6.52 -2.11
CA ILE A 140 -6.59 5.90 -1.27
C ILE A 140 -7.64 5.22 -2.17
N LEU A 141 -7.99 3.98 -1.84
CA LEU A 141 -8.94 3.16 -2.55
C LEU A 141 -10.22 3.00 -1.72
N GLN A 142 -11.37 3.15 -2.38
CA GLN A 142 -12.66 2.78 -1.80
C GLN A 142 -12.82 1.25 -1.77
N PRO A 143 -13.62 0.67 -0.85
CA PRO A 143 -13.78 -0.78 -0.74
C PRO A 143 -14.25 -1.51 -1.99
N ASP A 144 -15.01 -0.84 -2.86
CA ASP A 144 -15.47 -1.36 -4.16
C ASP A 144 -14.35 -1.41 -5.21
N ALA A 145 -13.29 -0.60 -5.05
CA ALA A 145 -12.13 -0.56 -5.94
C ALA A 145 -11.09 -1.64 -5.63
N PHE A 146 -11.22 -2.40 -4.52
CA PHE A 146 -10.21 -3.37 -4.10
C PHE A 146 -9.97 -4.48 -5.13
N ASP A 147 -11.04 -5.03 -5.71
CA ASP A 147 -10.91 -6.07 -6.74
C ASP A 147 -10.32 -5.54 -8.04
N THR A 148 -10.68 -4.31 -8.42
CA THR A 148 -10.13 -3.64 -9.59
C THR A 148 -8.62 -3.43 -9.42
N TRP A 149 -8.19 -2.92 -8.26
CA TRP A 149 -6.76 -2.74 -8.00
C TRP A 149 -6.01 -4.07 -8.01
N LEU A 150 -6.49 -5.07 -7.26
CA LEU A 150 -5.79 -6.35 -7.07
C LEU A 150 -5.90 -7.32 -8.26
N GLY A 151 -6.82 -7.10 -9.20
CA GLY A 151 -7.14 -8.11 -10.23
C GLY A 151 -7.30 -7.60 -11.66
N ALA A 152 -7.57 -6.31 -11.89
CA ALA A 152 -7.76 -5.79 -13.25
C ALA A 152 -6.43 -5.53 -13.95
N ASP A 153 -6.46 -5.44 -15.29
CA ASP A 153 -5.31 -4.98 -16.04
C ASP A 153 -4.88 -3.55 -15.62
N ILE A 154 -3.65 -3.19 -15.97
CA ILE A 154 -3.09 -1.89 -15.57
C ILE A 154 -3.83 -0.70 -16.21
N LYS A 155 -4.46 -0.87 -17.37
CA LYS A 155 -5.20 0.20 -18.04
C LYS A 155 -6.41 0.59 -17.20
N THR A 156 -7.14 -0.41 -16.72
CA THR A 156 -8.30 -0.25 -15.84
C THR A 156 -7.86 0.29 -14.47
N ALA A 157 -6.84 -0.32 -13.85
CA ALA A 157 -6.38 0.06 -12.52
C ALA A 157 -5.81 1.48 -12.45
N ARG A 158 -5.23 2.01 -13.54
CA ARG A 158 -4.71 3.39 -13.59
C ARG A 158 -5.78 4.46 -13.38
N HIS A 159 -7.03 4.21 -13.77
CA HIS A 159 -8.13 5.15 -13.52
C HIS A 159 -8.35 5.41 -12.01
N LEU A 160 -8.03 4.44 -11.15
CA LEU A 160 -8.09 4.60 -9.69
C LEU A 160 -6.98 5.52 -9.16
N VAL A 161 -5.84 5.54 -9.82
CA VAL A 161 -4.67 6.36 -9.43
C VAL A 161 -4.82 7.79 -9.90
N ASP A 162 -5.35 7.99 -11.10
CA ASP A 162 -5.50 9.32 -11.70
C ASP A 162 -6.72 10.07 -11.12
N GLY A 163 -7.73 9.35 -10.63
CA GLY A 163 -8.96 9.92 -10.03
C GLY A 163 -8.90 10.23 -8.53
N SER A 164 -7.82 9.88 -7.82
CA SER A 164 -7.73 10.02 -6.36
C SER A 164 -7.45 11.46 -5.88
N GLY A 165 -7.86 12.48 -6.65
CA GLY A 165 -7.61 13.91 -6.41
C GLY A 165 -8.69 14.62 -5.58
N ASP A 166 -9.87 14.00 -5.38
CA ASP A 166 -11.06 14.68 -4.85
C ASP A 166 -11.48 14.21 -3.44
N ALA A 167 -10.53 13.83 -2.59
CA ALA A 167 -10.79 13.75 -1.16
C ALA A 167 -10.59 15.15 -0.56
N GLY A 168 -11.67 15.96 -0.61
CA GLY A 168 -11.78 17.27 0.05
C GLY A 168 -11.73 17.19 1.56
#